data_AF-A0A5U3CZN6-F1
#
_entry.id   AF-A0A5U3CZN6-F1
#
_cell.length_a   1.000
_cell.length_b   1.000
_cell.length_c   1.000
_cell.angle_alpha   90.00
_cell.angle_beta   90.00
_cell.angle_gamma   90.00
#
_symmetry.space_group_name_H-M   'P 1'
#
loop_
_entity.id
_entity.type
_entity.pdbx_description
1 polymer ?
#
loop_
_entity_poly.entity_id
_entity_poly.type
_entity_poly.pdbx_seq_one_letter_code
_entity_poly.pdbx_strand_id
1 'polypeptide(L)'
;MDNKQNEAIRSNGKRLLTQKEVGDFINDVFSPDSDHDSQNRLRMKRFICGIQTVLNQANRALEFAQKDRWSIARAYLNNTARTIDSLKRVAREKSSAPAQEVDHD
;
A
#
# COMPACT_ATOMS: atom_id res chain seq x y z
N MET A 1 -45.30 13.66 11.69
CA MET A 1 -45.39 12.39 10.93
C MET A 1 -44.21 11.56 11.37
N ASP A 2 -44.45 10.54 12.18
CA ASP A 2 -43.39 9.74 12.81
C ASP A 2 -42.68 8.88 11.77
N ASN A 3 -41.38 9.09 11.61
CA ASN A 3 -40.54 8.44 10.61
C ASN A 3 -40.21 7.00 11.06
N LYS A 4 -41.18 6.09 10.98
CA LYS A 4 -41.08 4.67 11.37
C LYS A 4 -40.11 3.83 10.51
N GLN A 5 -39.41 4.43 9.54
CA GLN A 5 -38.63 3.68 8.54
C GLN A 5 -37.24 3.23 9.02
N ASN A 6 -36.75 3.72 10.17
CA ASN A 6 -35.41 3.40 10.69
C ASN A 6 -35.40 2.70 12.06
N GLU A 7 -36.47 1.98 12.41
CA GLU A 7 -36.51 1.21 13.65
C GLU A 7 -35.90 -0.19 13.46
N ALA A 8 -35.06 -0.62 14.40
CA ALA A 8 -34.41 -1.91 14.36
C ALA A 8 -35.39 -3.05 14.64
N ILE A 9 -35.70 -3.84 13.61
CA ILE A 9 -36.59 -5.01 13.72
C ILE A 9 -35.83 -6.18 14.32
N ARG A 10 -36.43 -6.88 15.30
CA ARG A 10 -35.86 -8.11 15.87
C ARG A 10 -36.61 -9.33 15.31
N SER A 11 -35.87 -10.32 14.83
CA SER A 11 -36.42 -11.61 14.37
C SER A 11 -35.57 -12.75 14.94
N ASN A 12 -36.22 -13.75 15.55
CA ASN A 12 -35.57 -14.92 16.16
C ASN A 12 -34.41 -14.56 17.13
N GLY A 13 -34.62 -13.55 17.98
CA GLY A 13 -33.63 -13.07 18.94
C GLY A 13 -32.44 -12.31 18.33
N LYS A 14 -32.39 -12.18 17.00
CA LYS A 14 -31.35 -11.43 16.29
C LYS A 14 -31.91 -10.09 15.82
N ARG A 15 -31.13 -9.03 15.99
CA ARG A 15 -31.46 -7.69 15.49
C ARG A 15 -31.15 -7.67 13.99
N LEU A 16 -32.17 -7.40 13.17
CA LEU A 16 -31.99 -7.10 11.76
C LEU A 16 -31.45 -5.67 11.64
N LEU A 17 -30.52 -5.48 10.70
CA LEU A 17 -29.97 -4.16 10.39
C LEU A 17 -31.09 -3.27 9.87
N THR A 18 -31.12 -2.03 10.34
CA THR A 18 -32.00 -0.99 9.78
C THR A 18 -31.60 -0.66 8.35
N GLN A 19 -32.50 -0.02 7.59
CA GLN A 19 -32.19 0.41 6.22
C GLN A 19 -30.95 1.32 6.17
N LYS A 20 -30.78 2.19 7.18
CA LYS A 20 -29.57 3.00 7.36
C LYS A 20 -28.33 2.13 7.60
N GLU A 21 -28.37 1.19 8.53
CA GLU A 21 -27.22 0.31 8.83
C GLU A 21 -26.84 -0.58 7.64
N VAL A 22 -27.82 -1.02 6.84
CA VAL A 22 -27.56 -1.72 5.57
C VAL A 22 -26.88 -0.78 4.58
N GLY A 23 -27.35 0.47 4.45
CA GLY A 23 -26.75 1.48 3.59
C GLY A 23 -25.31 1.82 4.01
N ASP A 24 -25.07 2.02 5.30
CA ASP A 24 -23.75 2.29 5.87
C ASP A 24 -22.81 1.09 5.66
N PHE A 25 -23.28 -0.15 5.85
CA PHE A 25 -22.50 -1.36 5.58
C PHE A 25 -22.16 -1.52 4.10
N ILE A 26 -23.10 -1.28 3.19
CA ILE A 26 -22.83 -1.32 1.74
C ILE A 26 -21.83 -0.22 1.37
N ASN A 27 -21.99 0.99 1.91
CA ASN A 27 -21.05 2.08 1.67
C ASN A 27 -19.66 1.81 2.24
N ASP A 28 -19.52 1.12 3.36
CA ASP A 28 -18.22 0.70 3.93
C ASP A 28 -17.57 -0.39 3.08
N VAL A 29 -18.31 -1.46 2.77
CA VAL A 29 -17.81 -2.61 1.99
C VAL A 29 -17.43 -2.22 0.57
N PHE A 30 -18.20 -1.32 -0.04
CA PHE A 30 -17.97 -0.84 -1.40
C PHE A 30 -17.41 0.58 -1.44
N SER A 31 -16.89 1.09 -0.32
CA SER A 31 -16.27 2.42 -0.30
C SER A 31 -15.02 2.43 -1.18
N PRO A 32 -14.84 3.48 -1.99
CA PRO A 32 -13.65 3.65 -2.83
C PRO A 32 -12.35 3.76 -2.01
N ASP A 33 -12.44 3.99 -0.70
CA ASP A 33 -11.28 3.97 0.21
C ASP A 33 -10.63 2.58 0.31
N SER A 34 -11.40 1.49 0.10
CA SER A 34 -10.86 0.12 0.04
C SER A 34 -9.88 -0.07 -1.14
N ASP A 35 -10.10 0.63 -2.25
CA ASP A 35 -9.18 0.66 -3.39
C ASP A 35 -7.95 1.52 -3.12
N HIS A 36 -8.08 2.58 -2.31
CA HIS A 36 -6.94 3.40 -1.94
C HIS A 36 -5.94 2.63 -1.06
N ASP A 37 -6.45 1.87 -0.10
CA ASP A 37 -5.66 0.97 0.74
C ASP A 37 -5.01 -0.17 -0.06
N SER A 38 -5.74 -0.72 -1.04
CA SER A 38 -5.19 -1.75 -1.94
C SER A 38 -4.02 -1.21 -2.78
N GLN A 39 -4.13 0.02 -3.29
CA GLN A 39 -3.07 0.70 -4.05
C GLN A 39 -1.88 1.09 -3.17
N ASN A 40 -2.11 1.60 -1.96
CA ASN A 40 -1.04 1.91 -1.01
C ASN A 40 -0.27 0.65 -0.60
N ARG A 41 -0.98 -0.45 -0.34
CA ARG A 41 -0.38 -1.75 -0.02
C ARG A 41 0.41 -2.31 -1.21
N LEU A 42 -0.10 -2.16 -2.43
CA LEU A 42 0.62 -2.58 -3.65
C LEU A 42 1.90 -1.74 -3.86
N ARG A 43 1.83 -0.42 -3.66
CA ARG A 43 3.00 0.47 -3.71
C ARG A 43 4.05 0.09 -2.68
N MET A 44 3.64 -0.21 -1.45
CA MET A 44 4.55 -0.68 -0.39
C MET A 44 5.22 -1.99 -0.75
N LYS A 45 4.46 -2.98 -1.25
CA LYS A 45 5.02 -4.26 -1.74
C LYS A 45 6.06 -4.04 -2.85
N ARG A 46 5.77 -3.16 -3.82
CA ARG A 46 6.72 -2.83 -4.90
C ARG A 46 7.99 -2.16 -4.36
N PHE A 47 7.85 -1.27 -3.38
CA PHE A 47 8.99 -0.61 -2.74
C PHE A 47 9.91 -1.61 -2.03
N ILE A 48 9.34 -2.52 -1.23
CA ILE A 48 10.09 -3.61 -0.56
C ILE A 48 10.78 -4.51 -1.58
N CYS A 49 10.08 -4.91 -2.64
CA CYS A 49 10.64 -5.72 -3.73
C CYS A 49 11.82 -5.01 -4.42
N GLY A 50 11.74 -3.68 -4.59
CA GLY A 50 12.85 -2.87 -5.09
C GLY A 50 14.08 -2.90 -4.17
N ILE A 51 13.89 -2.82 -2.85
CA ILE A 51 14.98 -2.95 -1.87
C ILE A 51 15.63 -4.34 -1.96
N GLN A 52 14.83 -5.40 -2.04
CA GLN A 52 15.33 -6.77 -2.21
C GLN A 52 16.13 -6.92 -3.52
N THR A 53 15.68 -6.27 -4.59
CA THR A 53 16.39 -6.24 -5.88
C THR A 53 17.74 -5.55 -5.74
N VAL A 54 17.81 -4.41 -5.06
CA VAL A 54 19.06 -3.68 -4.76
C VAL A 54 20.04 -4.58 -4.01
N LEU A 55 19.58 -5.28 -2.97
CA LEU A 55 20.42 -6.20 -2.19
C LEU A 55 20.99 -7.32 -3.07
N ASN A 56 20.14 -7.95 -3.89
CA ASN A 56 20.59 -9.00 -4.80
C ASN A 56 21.61 -8.49 -5.83
N GLN A 57 21.39 -7.30 -6.41
CA GLN A 57 22.32 -6.70 -7.37
C GLN A 57 23.67 -6.35 -6.73
N ALA A 58 23.66 -5.82 -5.50
CA ALA A 58 24.88 -5.54 -4.75
C ALA A 58 25.66 -6.83 -4.43
N ASN A 59 24.97 -7.90 -4.03
CA ASN A 59 25.59 -9.20 -3.79
C ASN A 59 26.22 -9.77 -5.08
N ARG A 60 25.54 -9.65 -6.23
CA ARG A 60 26.12 -10.08 -7.51
C ARG A 60 27.34 -9.27 -7.89
N ALA A 61 27.32 -7.95 -7.65
CA ALA A 61 28.51 -7.12 -7.86
C ALA A 61 29.70 -7.62 -7.03
N LEU A 62 29.48 -7.96 -5.76
CA LEU A 62 30.50 -8.54 -4.89
C LEU A 62 31.02 -9.88 -5.42
N GLU A 63 30.13 -10.80 -5.78
CA GLU A 63 30.51 -12.11 -6.34
C GLU A 63 31.38 -11.99 -7.61
N PHE A 64 31.08 -11.01 -8.48
CA PHE A 64 31.86 -10.78 -9.69
C PHE A 64 33.18 -10.07 -9.41
N ALA A 65 33.21 -9.14 -8.46
CA ALA A 65 34.44 -8.48 -8.03
C ALA A 65 35.44 -9.48 -7.42
N GLN A 66 34.95 -10.43 -6.60
CA GLN A 66 35.76 -11.52 -6.03
C GLN A 66 36.36 -12.46 -7.09
N LYS A 67 35.84 -12.44 -8.32
CA LYS A 67 36.31 -13.25 -9.47
C LYS A 67 37.09 -12.41 -10.48
N ASP A 68 37.55 -11.21 -10.10
CA ASP A 68 38.22 -10.23 -10.98
C ASP A 68 37.42 -9.82 -12.23
N ARG A 69 36.09 -9.98 -12.20
CA ARG A 69 35.19 -9.61 -13.30
C ARG A 69 34.65 -8.19 -13.10
N TRP A 70 35.57 -7.21 -13.09
CA TRP A 70 35.29 -5.82 -12.74
C TRP A 70 34.26 -5.13 -13.65
N SER A 71 34.28 -5.39 -14.96
CA SER A 71 33.32 -4.81 -15.91
C SER A 71 31.88 -5.24 -15.60
N ILE A 72 31.69 -6.51 -15.21
CA ILE A 72 30.38 -7.07 -14.85
C ILE A 72 29.95 -6.54 -13.47
N ALA A 73 30.86 -6.53 -12.49
CA ALA A 73 30.57 -5.96 -11.17
C ALA A 73 30.10 -4.50 -11.27
N ARG A 74 30.77 -3.68 -12.10
CA ARG A 74 30.38 -2.30 -12.39
C ARG A 74 28.99 -2.21 -13.04
N ALA A 75 28.66 -3.11 -13.96
CA ALA A 75 27.32 -3.12 -14.57
C ALA A 75 26.22 -3.38 -13.53
N TYR A 76 26.44 -4.30 -12.59
CA TYR A 76 25.51 -4.52 -11.48
C TYR A 76 25.40 -3.30 -10.57
N LEU A 77 26.52 -2.67 -10.19
CA LEU A 77 26.49 -1.44 -9.37
C LEU A 77 25.73 -0.29 -10.05
N ASN A 78 25.88 -0.11 -11.36
CA ASN A 78 25.12 0.90 -12.11
C ASN A 78 23.61 0.63 -12.05
N ASN A 79 23.20 -0.64 -12.16
CA ASN A 79 21.79 -1.02 -12.03
C ASN A 79 21.27 -0.81 -10.59
N THR A 80 22.10 -1.12 -9.59
CA THR A 80 21.80 -0.85 -8.18
C THR A 80 21.54 0.63 -7.96
N ALA A 81 22.42 1.51 -8.47
CA ALA A 81 22.28 2.95 -8.32
C ALA A 81 20.97 3.49 -8.92
N ARG A 82 20.62 3.07 -10.14
CA ARG A 82 19.36 3.46 -10.80
C ARG A 82 18.13 3.04 -10.00
N THR A 83 18.17 1.83 -9.44
CA THR A 83 17.07 1.30 -8.62
C THR A 83 16.94 2.09 -7.31
N ILE A 84 18.06 2.39 -6.65
CA ILE A 84 18.11 3.23 -5.45
C ILE A 84 17.53 4.62 -5.73
N ASP A 85 17.90 5.25 -6.85
CA ASP A 85 17.38 6.58 -7.19
C ASP A 85 15.87 6.58 -7.43
N SER A 86 15.34 5.51 -8.04
CA SER A 86 13.90 5.32 -8.20
C SER A 86 13.20 5.16 -6.85
N LEU A 87 13.76 4.37 -5.93
CA LEU A 87 13.22 4.22 -4.58
C LEU A 87 13.27 5.52 -3.79
N LYS A 88 14.37 6.30 -3.88
CA LYS A 88 14.46 7.63 -3.23
C LYS A 88 13.38 8.60 -3.72
N ARG A 89 12.93 8.50 -4.98
CA ARG A 89 11.82 9.31 -5.50
C ARG A 89 10.50 8.90 -4.86
N VAL A 90 10.20 7.59 -4.83
CA VAL A 90 8.99 7.06 -4.20
C VAL A 90 8.92 7.39 -2.71
N ALA A 91 10.04 7.28 -1.99
CA ALA A 91 10.10 7.65 -0.58
C ALA A 91 9.81 9.14 -0.36
N ARG A 92 10.34 10.02 -1.21
CA ARG A 92 10.07 11.47 -1.16
C ARG A 92 8.60 11.80 -1.42
N GLU A 93 7.98 11.15 -2.40
CA GLU A 93 6.55 11.30 -2.68
C GLU A 93 5.70 10.91 -1.47
N LYS A 94 6.06 9.84 -0.76
CA LYS A 94 5.37 9.44 0.48
C LYS A 94 5.59 10.41 1.65
N SER A 95 6.79 10.95 1.81
CA SER A 95 7.10 11.92 2.88
C SER A 95 6.53 13.32 2.62
N SER A 96 6.20 13.65 1.37
CA SER A 96 5.68 14.98 0.98
C SER A 96 4.15 15.01 0.86
N ALA A 97 3.48 13.85 0.99
CA ALA A 97 2.03 13.81 1.04
C ALA A 97 1.57 14.41 2.38
N PRO A 98 0.59 15.34 2.39
CA PRO A 98 0.03 15.85 3.63
C PRO A 98 -0.49 14.65 4.45
N ALA A 99 -0.18 14.64 5.74
CA ALA A 99 -0.80 13.71 6.67
C ALA A 99 -2.31 13.89 6.49
N GLN A 100 -3.04 12.81 6.17
CA GLN A 100 -4.48 12.86 6.20
C GLN A 100 -4.87 13.22 7.63
N GLU A 101 -5.34 14.45 7.84
CA GLU A 101 -6.05 14.83 9.05
C GLU A 101 -7.26 13.89 9.11
N VAL A 102 -7.17 12.92 10.01
CA VAL A 102 -8.31 12.10 10.41
C VAL A 102 -9.14 13.01 11.29
N ASP A 103 -10.08 13.71 10.67
CA ASP A 103 -11.10 14.49 11.37
C ASP A 103 -12.05 13.47 12.03
N HIS A 104 -11.91 13.34 13.35
CA HIS A 104 -12.85 12.59 14.19
C HIS A 104 -13.86 13.59 14.75
N ASP A 105 -14.93 13.82 13.99
CA ASP A 105 -16.19 14.40 14.48
C ASP A 105 -17.18 13.29 14.89
#